data_AF-A0A2N8NJV0-F1
#
_entry.id   AF-A0A2N8NJV0-F1
#
_cell.length_a   1.000
_cell.length_b   1.000
_cell.length_c   1.000
_cell.angle_alpha   90.00
_cell.angle_beta   90.00
_cell.angle_gamma   90.00
#
_symmetry.space_group_name_H-M   'P 1'
#
loop_
_entity.id
_entity.type
_entity.pdbx_description
1 polymer ?
#
loop_
_entity_poly.entity_id
_entity_poly.type
_entity_poly.pdbx_seq_one_letter_code
_entity_poly.pdbx_strand_id
1 'polypeptide(L)'
;MMMMAMLAVTCVMTLAACENNNPEPDPIPNPTPEKPGGGSTIKAIHLNKTSLELAINGREALTTTVEPANASVQILTWSSSNEKVAKVSTTGEVRGVASGKATITVRGGGASASCTVTVSGQEIPVGDLKVSMTGTINHTQYTEGQSATVTFSRFPKSVEEFKMVREQIGTEPQGAVALQVMAYEMFRQDRKLGEQVLRLNTTTTNISMVLNRLKSIFDGDAQSNRPYQMAAFLKGATPENGYNPEKPYTVEIIVDKGRKYENYNTYQTTLIHLMVLTKGDDGGKRHISVMQTQKPGQPGEDGTYYIVNQSDGLHLRVKDKAFKAPFNGLD
;
A
#
# COMPACT_ATOMS: atom_id res chain seq x y z
N MET A 1 -85.25 19.28 -22.87
CA MET A 1 -85.81 19.70 -24.17
C MET A 1 -84.90 19.11 -25.25
N MET A 2 -85.44 18.19 -26.06
CA MET A 2 -84.85 17.53 -27.27
C MET A 2 -83.55 16.73 -27.03
N MET A 3 -83.46 15.39 -27.11
CA MET A 3 -83.96 14.41 -28.09
C MET A 3 -83.49 14.70 -29.52
N MET A 4 -82.44 14.01 -29.99
CA MET A 4 -82.41 13.44 -31.34
C MET A 4 -81.21 12.50 -31.56
N ALA A 5 -81.54 11.25 -31.85
CA ALA A 5 -80.69 10.29 -32.52
C ALA A 5 -80.78 10.51 -34.04
N MET A 6 -79.73 10.21 -34.79
CA MET A 6 -79.87 9.66 -36.14
C MET A 6 -78.60 8.95 -36.60
N LEU A 7 -78.81 7.69 -37.01
CA LEU A 7 -77.90 6.81 -37.73
C LEU A 7 -77.50 7.41 -39.10
N ALA A 8 -76.29 7.11 -39.56
CA ALA A 8 -76.04 6.77 -40.96
C ALA A 8 -74.79 5.88 -41.11
N VAL A 9 -75.04 4.71 -41.69
CA VAL A 9 -74.12 3.63 -42.06
C VAL A 9 -73.43 3.96 -43.38
N THR A 10 -72.13 3.70 -43.53
CA THR A 10 -71.53 3.37 -44.85
C THR A 10 -70.23 2.56 -44.76
N CYS A 11 -70.31 1.35 -45.33
CA CYS A 11 -69.37 0.73 -46.29
C CYS A 11 -67.95 0.29 -45.89
N VAL A 12 -67.88 -0.98 -45.49
CA VAL A 12 -66.97 -2.06 -45.89
C VAL A 12 -66.01 -1.78 -47.08
N MET A 13 -64.69 -1.98 -46.88
CA MET A 13 -63.89 -3.05 -47.55
C MET A 13 -62.41 -3.08 -47.10
N THR A 14 -62.07 -4.19 -46.42
CA THR A 14 -60.85 -5.01 -46.47
C THR A 14 -59.45 -4.37 -46.54
N LEU A 15 -58.63 -4.68 -45.53
CA LEU A 15 -57.23 -5.07 -45.72
C LEU A 15 -56.91 -6.20 -44.73
N ALA A 16 -56.33 -7.27 -45.27
CA ALA A 16 -56.02 -8.51 -44.58
C ALA A 16 -55.13 -8.28 -43.35
N ALA A 17 -55.53 -8.82 -42.20
CA ALA A 17 -54.65 -9.04 -41.06
C ALA A 17 -54.15 -10.48 -41.12
N CYS A 18 -52.85 -10.66 -41.37
CA CYS A 18 -52.19 -11.94 -41.18
C CYS A 18 -52.23 -12.31 -39.69
N GLU A 19 -52.74 -13.50 -39.37
CA GLU A 19 -52.57 -14.13 -38.07
C GLU A 19 -51.08 -14.43 -37.84
N ASN A 20 -50.43 -13.66 -36.97
CA ASN A 20 -49.16 -14.08 -36.38
C ASN A 20 -49.46 -14.73 -35.02
N ASN A 21 -49.55 -16.06 -35.05
CA ASN A 21 -49.38 -16.91 -33.87
C ASN A 21 -47.99 -16.63 -33.29
N ASN A 22 -47.92 -15.83 -32.22
CA ASN A 22 -46.72 -15.77 -31.40
C ASN A 22 -47.13 -16.17 -29.98
N PRO A 23 -46.67 -17.33 -29.45
CA PRO A 23 -46.94 -17.70 -28.07
C PRO A 23 -46.28 -16.66 -27.16
N GLU A 24 -47.00 -16.25 -26.11
CA GLU A 24 -46.44 -15.46 -25.02
C GLU A 24 -45.17 -16.17 -24.52
N PRO A 25 -44.02 -15.47 -24.38
CA PRO A 25 -42.83 -16.09 -23.82
C PRO A 25 -43.12 -16.51 -22.38
N ASP A 26 -42.79 -17.76 -22.05
CA ASP A 26 -42.92 -18.29 -20.70
C ASP A 26 -42.29 -17.33 -19.68
N PRO A 27 -42.91 -17.14 -18.49
CA PRO A 27 -42.34 -16.30 -17.46
C PRO A 27 -40.93 -16.80 -17.11
N ILE A 28 -39.93 -15.93 -17.31
CA ILE A 28 -38.54 -16.21 -16.94
C ILE A 28 -38.55 -16.63 -15.46
N PRO A 29 -38.06 -17.83 -15.10
CA PRO A 29 -37.99 -18.23 -13.71
C PRO A 29 -37.14 -17.22 -12.96
N ASN A 30 -37.76 -16.55 -11.97
CA ASN A 30 -37.09 -15.62 -11.09
C ASN A 30 -35.84 -16.33 -10.52
N PRO A 31 -34.61 -15.81 -10.68
CA PRO A 31 -33.45 -16.44 -10.09
C PRO A 31 -33.70 -16.47 -8.59
N THR A 32 -33.90 -17.66 -8.05
CA THR A 32 -33.90 -17.90 -6.60
C THR A 32 -32.69 -17.17 -6.03
N PRO A 33 -32.83 -16.31 -5.01
CA PRO A 33 -31.66 -15.77 -4.33
C PRO A 33 -30.84 -16.98 -3.91
N GLU A 34 -29.62 -17.14 -4.43
CA GLU A 34 -28.67 -18.07 -3.85
C GLU A 34 -28.58 -17.69 -2.38
N LYS A 35 -29.08 -18.57 -1.52
CA LYS A 35 -28.88 -18.53 -0.08
C LYS A 35 -27.43 -18.13 0.16
N PRO A 36 -27.12 -17.10 0.99
CA PRO A 36 -25.74 -16.71 1.24
C PRO A 36 -25.01 -17.95 1.80
N GLY A 37 -24.25 -18.60 0.91
CA GLY A 37 -23.57 -19.85 1.19
C GLY A 37 -22.54 -19.58 2.27
N GLY A 38 -22.54 -20.42 3.30
CA GLY A 38 -21.52 -20.37 4.35
C GLY A 38 -20.13 -20.28 3.71
N GLY A 39 -19.36 -19.27 4.11
CA GLY A 39 -18.09 -18.91 3.49
C GLY A 39 -17.23 -20.15 3.26
N SER A 40 -16.95 -20.45 1.99
CA SER A 40 -16.04 -21.55 1.63
C SER A 40 -14.68 -21.26 2.25
N THR A 41 -14.20 -22.16 3.12
CA THR A 41 -12.84 -22.09 3.66
C THR A 41 -11.84 -22.47 2.57
N ILE A 42 -10.60 -21.97 2.68
CA ILE A 42 -9.52 -22.30 1.74
C ILE A 42 -9.24 -23.81 1.84
N LYS A 43 -9.31 -24.51 0.71
CA LYS A 43 -9.01 -25.95 0.61
C LYS A 43 -7.57 -26.20 0.20
N ALA A 44 -7.06 -25.41 -0.74
CA ALA A 44 -5.69 -25.52 -1.23
C ALA A 44 -5.07 -24.15 -1.48
N ILE A 45 -3.74 -24.10 -1.32
CA ILE A 45 -2.91 -22.95 -1.69
C ILE A 45 -1.87 -23.48 -2.66
N HIS A 46 -1.67 -22.78 -3.78
CA HIS A 46 -0.63 -23.09 -4.76
C HIS A 46 0.33 -21.92 -4.87
N LEU A 47 1.63 -22.23 -4.90
CA LEU A 47 2.69 -21.27 -5.20
C LEU A 47 3.06 -21.37 -6.68
N ASN A 48 3.45 -20.24 -7.28
CA ASN A 48 4.01 -20.23 -8.63
C ASN A 48 5.34 -20.99 -8.75
N LYS A 49 6.07 -21.18 -7.63
CA LYS A 49 7.35 -21.89 -7.57
C LYS A 49 7.44 -22.75 -6.31
N THR A 50 8.01 -23.95 -6.45
CA THR A 50 8.32 -24.86 -5.34
C THR A 50 9.82 -24.86 -4.96
N SER A 51 10.67 -24.30 -5.82
CA SER A 51 12.08 -24.04 -5.56
C SER A 51 12.52 -22.68 -6.09
N LEU A 52 13.42 -22.02 -5.39
CA LEU A 52 13.97 -20.71 -5.74
C LEU A 52 15.47 -20.68 -5.46
N GLU A 53 16.25 -20.18 -6.42
CA GLU A 53 17.69 -19.94 -6.28
C GLU A 53 17.92 -18.42 -6.21
N LEU A 54 18.56 -17.95 -5.15
CA LEU A 54 18.87 -16.54 -4.94
C LEU A 54 20.36 -16.32 -4.68
N ALA A 55 20.85 -15.13 -5.01
CA ALA A 55 22.09 -14.58 -4.46
C ALA A 55 21.82 -13.91 -3.11
N ILE A 56 22.85 -13.66 -2.31
CA ILE A 56 22.79 -12.74 -1.17
C ILE A 56 22.38 -11.36 -1.72
N ASN A 57 21.44 -10.68 -1.03
CA ASN A 57 20.75 -9.47 -1.48
C ASN A 57 19.84 -9.64 -2.70
N GLY A 58 19.74 -10.84 -3.27
CA GLY A 58 18.76 -11.17 -4.30
C GLY A 58 17.36 -11.24 -3.73
N ARG A 59 16.37 -10.99 -4.59
CA ARG A 59 14.95 -11.05 -4.21
C ARG A 59 14.10 -11.64 -5.31
N GLU A 60 12.99 -12.24 -4.92
CA GLU A 60 11.94 -12.64 -5.85
C GLU A 60 10.58 -12.69 -5.15
N ALA A 61 9.50 -12.40 -5.88
CA ALA A 61 8.15 -12.51 -5.35
C ALA A 61 7.57 -13.90 -5.62
N LEU A 62 7.15 -14.58 -4.56
CA LEU A 62 6.29 -15.76 -4.66
C LEU A 62 4.84 -15.29 -4.75
N THR A 63 4.11 -15.80 -5.74
CA THR A 63 2.69 -15.51 -5.93
C THR A 63 1.86 -16.73 -5.56
N THR A 64 0.69 -16.48 -4.96
CA THR A 64 -0.22 -17.52 -4.48
C THR A 64 -1.53 -17.51 -5.25
N THR A 65 -2.08 -18.71 -5.47
CA THR A 65 -3.48 -18.91 -5.88
C THR A 65 -4.17 -19.79 -4.84
N VAL A 66 -5.46 -19.53 -4.58
CA VAL A 66 -6.24 -20.23 -3.54
C VAL A 66 -7.45 -20.92 -4.17
N GLU A 67 -7.78 -22.11 -3.68
CA GLU A 67 -8.95 -22.88 -4.13
C GLU A 67 -9.94 -23.15 -2.98
N PRO A 68 -11.27 -23.07 -3.25
CA PRO A 68 -11.87 -22.54 -4.48
C PRO A 68 -11.63 -21.03 -4.62
N ALA A 69 -11.69 -20.47 -5.84
CA ALA A 69 -11.38 -19.05 -6.07
C ALA A 69 -12.31 -18.07 -5.32
N ASN A 70 -13.51 -18.55 -4.95
CA ASN A 70 -14.50 -17.86 -4.13
C ASN A 70 -14.41 -18.18 -2.64
N ALA A 71 -13.36 -18.88 -2.18
CA ALA A 71 -13.10 -19.05 -0.77
C ALA A 71 -13.06 -17.67 -0.11
N SER A 72 -13.72 -17.51 1.03
CA SER A 72 -13.62 -16.30 1.83
C SER A 72 -12.14 -16.15 2.20
N VAL A 73 -11.45 -15.24 1.50
CA VAL A 73 -9.99 -15.19 1.54
C VAL A 73 -9.57 -14.83 2.96
N GLN A 74 -8.91 -15.75 3.62
CA GLN A 74 -8.32 -15.51 4.93
C GLN A 74 -6.94 -14.87 4.76
N ILE A 75 -6.49 -14.19 5.81
CA ILE A 75 -5.15 -13.64 5.90
C ILE A 75 -4.12 -14.75 5.66
N LEU A 76 -3.29 -14.59 4.63
CA LEU A 76 -2.19 -15.51 4.36
C LEU A 76 -1.00 -15.14 5.26
N THR A 77 -0.51 -16.13 6.00
CA THR A 77 0.68 -15.96 6.83
C THR A 77 1.89 -16.60 6.16
N TRP A 78 2.93 -15.80 5.94
CA TRP A 78 4.21 -16.25 5.42
C TRP A 78 5.20 -16.47 6.56
N SER A 79 6.10 -17.44 6.40
CA SER A 79 7.14 -17.76 7.37
C SER A 79 8.35 -18.36 6.68
N SER A 80 9.53 -18.17 7.26
CA SER A 80 10.77 -18.83 6.86
C SER A 80 11.23 -19.80 7.94
N SER A 81 11.72 -20.97 7.54
CA SER A 81 12.38 -21.90 8.47
C SER A 81 13.72 -21.35 9.01
N ASN A 82 14.33 -20.39 8.30
CA ASN A 82 15.58 -19.76 8.72
C ASN A 82 15.70 -18.33 8.14
N GLU A 83 15.25 -17.34 8.90
CA GLU A 83 15.33 -15.91 8.55
C GLU A 83 16.76 -15.37 8.44
N LYS A 84 17.77 -16.08 8.96
CA LYS A 84 19.18 -15.70 8.77
C LYS A 84 19.69 -16.08 7.38
N VAL A 85 19.01 -17.00 6.68
CA VAL A 85 19.34 -17.43 5.31
C VAL A 85 18.43 -16.76 4.30
N ALA A 86 17.11 -16.86 4.47
CA ALA A 86 16.14 -16.20 3.61
C ALA A 86 14.97 -15.64 4.42
N LYS A 87 14.61 -14.39 4.16
CA LYS A 87 13.44 -13.73 4.75
C LYS A 87 12.30 -13.68 3.74
N VAL A 88 11.08 -13.65 4.23
CA VAL A 88 9.88 -13.44 3.42
C VAL A 88 9.03 -12.35 4.06
N SER A 89 8.62 -11.37 3.26
CA SER A 89 7.70 -10.32 3.69
C SER A 89 6.28 -10.89 3.89
N THR A 90 5.39 -10.10 4.50
CA THR A 90 3.97 -10.47 4.62
C THR A 90 3.26 -10.61 3.26
N THR A 91 3.88 -10.08 2.21
CA THR A 91 3.36 -10.07 0.83
C THR A 91 3.95 -11.16 -0.07
N GLY A 92 4.80 -12.04 0.46
CA GLY A 92 5.43 -13.12 -0.33
C GLY A 92 6.70 -12.73 -1.09
N GLU A 93 7.21 -11.50 -0.94
CA GLU A 93 8.56 -11.12 -1.42
C GLU A 93 9.62 -11.82 -0.57
N VAL A 94 10.43 -12.68 -1.19
CA VAL A 94 11.53 -13.43 -0.58
C VAL A 94 12.86 -12.73 -0.86
N ARG A 95 13.72 -12.63 0.16
CA ARG A 95 15.07 -12.04 0.06
C ARG A 95 16.14 -13.00 0.59
N GLY A 96 17.24 -13.11 -0.15
CA GLY A 96 18.45 -13.83 0.28
C GLY A 96 19.26 -12.99 1.26
N VAL A 97 19.55 -13.55 2.43
CA VAL A 97 20.28 -12.88 3.52
C VAL A 97 21.69 -13.45 3.67
N ALA A 98 21.83 -14.78 3.67
CA ALA A 98 23.11 -15.45 3.78
C ALA A 98 23.06 -16.78 3.02
N SER A 99 24.21 -17.26 2.58
CA SER A 99 24.31 -18.54 1.88
C SER A 99 23.74 -19.69 2.72
N GLY A 100 22.94 -20.55 2.12
CA GLY A 100 22.33 -21.68 2.81
C GLY A 100 21.00 -22.10 2.18
N LYS A 101 20.22 -22.89 2.93
CA LYS A 101 18.87 -23.30 2.52
C LYS A 101 17.85 -22.91 3.58
N ALA A 102 16.69 -22.46 3.14
CA ALA A 102 15.53 -22.16 3.97
C ALA A 102 14.26 -22.61 3.25
N THR A 103 13.24 -23.00 4.00
CA THR A 103 11.91 -23.29 3.44
C THR A 103 10.97 -22.14 3.77
N ILE A 104 10.43 -21.52 2.73
CA ILE A 104 9.36 -20.52 2.86
C ILE A 104 8.03 -21.26 2.86
N THR A 105 7.18 -20.96 3.84
CA THR A 105 5.85 -21.57 3.98
C THR A 105 4.79 -20.48 4.04
N VAL A 106 3.75 -20.62 3.22
CA VAL A 106 2.51 -19.84 3.29
C VAL A 106 1.38 -20.69 3.86
N ARG A 107 0.57 -20.12 4.75
CA ARG A 107 -0.59 -20.79 5.38
C ARG A 107 -1.82 -19.89 5.35
N GLY A 108 -3.00 -20.49 5.23
CA GLY A 108 -4.28 -19.79 5.31
C GLY A 108 -5.47 -20.74 5.25
N GLY A 109 -6.50 -20.51 6.07
CA GLY A 109 -7.73 -21.31 6.08
C GLY A 109 -7.56 -22.81 6.33
N GLY A 110 -6.47 -23.22 6.99
CA GLY A 110 -6.10 -24.62 7.24
C GLY A 110 -5.24 -25.26 6.15
N ALA A 111 -5.09 -24.62 4.99
CA ALA A 111 -4.21 -25.05 3.92
C ALA A 111 -2.80 -24.45 4.04
N SER A 112 -1.82 -25.08 3.40
CA SER A 112 -0.44 -24.60 3.35
C SER A 112 0.27 -24.99 2.06
N ALA A 113 1.24 -24.17 1.64
CA ALA A 113 2.18 -24.48 0.57
C ALA A 113 3.60 -24.03 0.95
N SER A 114 4.61 -24.64 0.33
CA SER A 114 6.01 -24.33 0.61
C SER A 114 6.88 -24.23 -0.64
N CYS A 115 7.96 -23.45 -0.51
CA CYS A 115 8.99 -23.27 -1.51
C CYS A 115 10.37 -23.42 -0.83
N THR A 116 11.23 -24.26 -1.39
CA THR A 116 12.62 -24.38 -0.94
C THR A 116 13.46 -23.28 -1.57
N VAL A 117 14.11 -22.46 -0.75
CA VAL A 117 15.00 -21.39 -1.19
C VAL A 117 16.44 -21.80 -0.90
N THR A 118 17.26 -21.85 -1.94
CA THR A 118 18.71 -21.94 -1.82
C THR A 118 19.30 -20.56 -2.08
N VAL A 119 20.10 -20.08 -1.14
CA VAL A 119 20.87 -18.84 -1.29
C VAL A 119 22.32 -19.23 -1.56
N SER A 120 22.81 -18.86 -2.74
CA SER A 120 24.21 -19.04 -3.11
C SER A 120 25.11 -18.06 -2.35
N GLY A 121 26.41 -18.35 -2.28
CA GLY A 121 27.41 -17.43 -1.71
C GLY A 121 27.72 -16.23 -2.59
N GLN A 122 27.11 -16.13 -3.78
CA GLN A 122 27.26 -14.95 -4.63
C GLN A 122 26.48 -13.80 -4.00
N GLU A 123 27.12 -12.63 -3.88
CA GLU A 123 26.51 -11.43 -3.36
C GLU A 123 26.21 -10.45 -4.49
N ILE A 124 24.96 -9.97 -4.55
CA ILE A 124 24.61 -8.83 -5.39
C ILE A 124 25.07 -7.56 -4.65
N PRO A 125 25.99 -6.77 -5.24
CA PRO A 125 26.48 -5.56 -4.60
C PRO A 125 25.33 -4.61 -4.26
N VAL A 126 25.28 -4.18 -3.01
CA VAL A 126 24.37 -3.14 -2.57
C VAL A 126 25.04 -1.80 -2.82
N GLY A 127 24.50 -1.00 -3.73
CA GLY A 127 25.03 0.35 -3.98
C GLY A 127 24.95 1.23 -2.73
N ASP A 128 25.76 2.29 -2.71
CA ASP A 128 25.75 3.28 -1.62
C ASP A 128 24.35 3.87 -1.40
N LEU A 129 23.98 4.08 -0.14
CA LEU A 129 22.79 4.83 0.23
C LEU A 129 23.09 6.33 0.21
N LYS A 130 22.81 6.96 -0.92
CA LYS A 130 22.86 8.41 -1.11
C LYS A 130 21.48 9.03 -0.92
N VAL A 131 21.42 10.13 -0.17
CA VAL A 131 20.22 10.93 0.05
C VAL A 131 20.52 12.41 -0.21
N SER A 132 19.52 13.15 -0.69
CA SER A 132 19.63 14.59 -0.94
C SER A 132 18.25 15.25 -0.85
N MET A 133 18.24 16.55 -0.55
CA MET A 133 17.03 17.36 -0.52
C MET A 133 17.12 18.50 -1.53
N THR A 134 15.99 18.89 -2.10
CA THR A 134 15.88 20.05 -2.99
C THR A 134 14.63 20.84 -2.63
N GLY A 135 14.74 22.17 -2.62
CA GLY A 135 13.71 23.04 -2.04
C GLY A 135 13.77 23.07 -0.51
N THR A 136 12.94 23.92 0.08
CA THR A 136 12.90 24.14 1.53
C THR A 136 11.47 24.41 1.96
N ILE A 137 11.10 23.86 3.10
CA ILE A 137 9.84 24.15 3.77
C ILE A 137 10.19 24.99 5.00
N ASN A 138 9.76 26.25 5.01
CA ASN A 138 9.93 27.08 6.19
C ASN A 138 9.03 26.54 7.30
N HIS A 139 9.63 26.17 8.43
CA HIS A 139 8.96 25.57 9.57
C HIS A 139 8.54 26.58 10.65
N THR A 140 9.00 27.82 10.58
CA THR A 140 8.62 28.90 11.50
C THR A 140 7.53 29.80 10.93
N GLN A 141 7.41 29.86 9.60
CA GLN A 141 6.42 30.68 8.92
C GLN A 141 5.72 29.87 7.83
N TYR A 142 4.39 29.78 7.95
CA TYR A 142 3.54 29.19 6.92
C TYR A 142 3.64 30.00 5.62
N THR A 143 3.96 29.32 4.52
CA THR A 143 3.92 29.88 3.18
C THR A 143 3.21 28.90 2.25
N GLU A 144 2.10 29.34 1.67
CA GLU A 144 1.31 28.52 0.74
C GLU A 144 2.15 28.14 -0.50
N GLY A 145 2.04 26.89 -0.93
CA GLY A 145 2.68 26.42 -2.16
C GLY A 145 4.18 26.11 -2.04
N GLN A 146 4.80 26.32 -0.89
CA GLN A 146 6.15 25.82 -0.64
C GLN A 146 6.21 24.30 -0.81
N SER A 147 7.25 23.84 -1.49
CA SER A 147 7.47 22.43 -1.78
C SER A 147 8.94 22.07 -1.65
N ALA A 148 9.18 20.81 -1.33
CA ALA A 148 10.52 20.24 -1.32
C ALA A 148 10.44 18.78 -1.81
N THR A 149 11.58 18.26 -2.25
CA THR A 149 11.74 16.87 -2.64
C THR A 149 12.87 16.25 -1.85
N VAL A 150 12.71 14.98 -1.48
CA VAL A 150 13.79 14.16 -0.92
C VAL A 150 14.06 13.02 -1.88
N THR A 151 15.30 12.94 -2.36
CA THR A 151 15.73 11.93 -3.33
C THR A 151 16.73 10.99 -2.68
N PHE A 152 16.55 9.69 -2.90
CA PHE A 152 17.41 8.64 -2.36
C PHE A 152 17.59 7.48 -3.32
N SER A 153 18.76 6.86 -3.26
CA SER A 153 19.17 5.80 -4.21
C SER A 153 18.56 4.42 -3.93
N ARG A 154 18.28 4.09 -2.66
CA ARG A 154 17.64 2.84 -2.21
C ARG A 154 17.04 2.99 -0.81
N PHE A 155 16.24 2.03 -0.35
CA PHE A 155 15.77 2.05 1.04
C PHE A 155 16.89 1.61 2.01
N PRO A 156 16.86 2.10 3.27
CA PRO A 156 17.74 1.59 4.33
C PRO A 156 17.42 0.12 4.64
N LYS A 157 18.45 -0.69 4.85
CA LYS A 157 18.35 -2.13 5.13
C LYS A 157 18.53 -2.48 6.60
N SER A 158 18.99 -1.54 7.43
CA SER A 158 19.18 -1.72 8.86
C SER A 158 18.74 -0.48 9.65
N VAL A 159 18.63 -0.62 10.97
CA VAL A 159 18.34 0.50 11.87
C VAL A 159 19.47 1.52 11.84
N GLU A 160 20.72 1.06 11.71
CA GLU A 160 21.91 1.91 11.62
C GLU A 160 21.91 2.73 10.32
N GLU A 161 21.60 2.11 9.17
CA GLU A 161 21.44 2.85 7.93
C GLU A 161 20.32 3.90 8.01
N PHE A 162 19.19 3.54 8.61
CA PHE A 162 18.09 4.49 8.82
C PHE A 162 18.52 5.66 9.70
N LYS A 163 19.24 5.40 10.80
CA LYS A 163 19.80 6.44 11.66
C LYS A 163 20.77 7.34 10.88
N MET A 164 21.68 6.78 10.09
CA MET A 164 22.61 7.57 9.25
C MET A 164 21.88 8.47 8.24
N VAL A 165 20.77 8.00 7.65
CA VAL A 165 19.93 8.86 6.79
C VAL A 165 19.25 9.94 7.63
N ARG A 166 18.73 9.58 8.80
CA ARG A 166 18.07 10.51 9.72
C ARG A 166 19.00 11.64 10.16
N GLU A 167 20.27 11.36 10.44
CA GLU A 167 21.27 12.40 10.75
C GLU A 167 21.43 13.41 9.59
N GLN A 168 21.28 12.97 8.33
CA GLN A 168 21.48 13.83 7.15
C GLN A 168 20.26 14.69 6.80
N ILE A 169 19.05 14.18 6.99
CA ILE A 169 17.82 14.86 6.51
C ILE A 169 16.81 15.15 7.62
N GLY A 170 16.91 14.49 8.77
CA GLY A 170 15.87 14.50 9.80
C GLY A 170 15.72 15.83 10.53
N THR A 171 16.66 16.76 10.41
CA THR A 171 16.56 18.11 10.98
C THR A 171 15.63 19.03 10.19
N GLU A 172 15.07 18.55 9.08
CA GLU A 172 14.15 19.28 8.22
C GLU A 172 12.76 18.59 8.13
N PRO A 173 11.65 19.34 8.04
CA PRO A 173 10.29 18.76 7.97
C PRO A 173 10.12 17.74 6.84
N GLN A 174 10.59 18.07 5.64
CA GLN A 174 10.53 17.18 4.47
C GLN A 174 11.35 15.90 4.65
N GLY A 175 12.44 15.96 5.42
CA GLY A 175 13.25 14.78 5.72
C GLY A 175 12.53 13.80 6.63
N ALA A 176 11.82 14.30 7.66
CA ALA A 176 10.97 13.46 8.52
C ALA A 176 9.85 12.75 7.73
N VAL A 177 9.27 13.43 6.72
CA VAL A 177 8.28 12.82 5.83
C VAL A 177 8.89 11.68 5.01
N ALA A 178 10.05 11.91 4.40
CA ALA A 178 10.73 10.88 3.61
C ALA A 178 11.18 9.67 4.45
N LEU A 179 11.71 9.93 5.66
CA LEU A 179 12.01 8.90 6.65
C LEU A 179 10.77 8.07 7.01
N GLN A 180 9.58 8.67 7.03
CA GLN A 180 8.35 7.94 7.31
C GLN A 180 8.00 6.96 6.19
N VAL A 181 8.14 7.38 4.92
CA VAL A 181 7.95 6.51 3.75
C VAL A 181 8.95 5.36 3.80
N MET A 182 10.22 5.64 4.13
CA MET A 182 11.25 4.61 4.31
C MET A 182 10.88 3.64 5.42
N ALA A 183 10.49 4.14 6.59
CA ALA A 183 10.14 3.32 7.74
C ALA A 183 8.93 2.40 7.47
N TYR A 184 7.94 2.88 6.72
CA TYR A 184 6.78 2.08 6.32
C TYR A 184 7.16 0.94 5.36
N GLU A 185 8.05 1.21 4.41
CA GLU A 185 8.56 0.18 3.50
C GLU A 185 9.43 -0.84 4.25
N MET A 186 10.27 -0.37 5.17
CA MET A 186 11.05 -1.23 6.07
C MET A 186 10.13 -2.12 6.92
N PHE A 187 8.98 -1.61 7.39
CA PHE A 187 7.97 -2.39 8.11
C PHE A 187 7.28 -3.45 7.24
N ARG A 188 6.99 -3.12 5.97
CA ARG A 188 6.45 -4.09 5.01
C ARG A 188 7.41 -5.26 4.81
N GLN A 189 8.70 -4.98 4.71
CA GLN A 189 9.75 -5.98 4.47
C GLN A 189 10.09 -6.80 5.73
N ASP A 190 10.27 -6.14 6.87
CA ASP A 190 10.60 -6.76 8.16
C ASP A 190 9.94 -5.99 9.31
N ARG A 191 8.90 -6.57 9.90
CA ARG A 191 8.09 -5.91 10.94
C ARG A 191 8.90 -5.46 12.15
N LYS A 192 9.86 -6.27 12.59
CA LYS A 192 10.64 -5.99 13.81
C LYS A 192 11.57 -4.81 13.57
N LEU A 193 12.20 -4.79 12.40
CA LEU A 193 13.09 -3.72 11.98
C LEU A 193 12.30 -2.44 11.69
N GLY A 194 11.19 -2.53 10.96
CA GLY A 194 10.29 -1.42 10.69
C GLY A 194 9.71 -0.79 11.95
N GLU A 195 9.29 -1.59 12.93
CA GLU A 195 8.78 -1.07 14.20
C GLU A 195 9.85 -0.25 14.95
N GLN A 196 11.11 -0.69 14.94
CA GLN A 196 12.20 0.05 15.57
C GLN A 196 12.40 1.42 14.92
N VAL A 197 12.47 1.49 13.59
CA VAL A 197 12.67 2.77 12.88
C VAL A 197 11.45 3.68 12.92
N LEU A 198 10.24 3.11 12.94
CA LEU A 198 9.01 3.86 13.15
C LEU A 198 8.99 4.58 14.51
N ARG A 199 9.47 3.92 15.56
CA ARG A 199 9.58 4.52 16.91
C ARG A 199 10.59 5.67 16.96
N LEU A 200 11.57 5.73 16.04
CA LEU A 200 12.52 6.84 15.92
C LEU A 200 11.94 8.06 15.19
N ASN A 201 10.90 7.87 14.36
CA ASN A 201 10.37 8.90 13.47
C ASN A 201 8.88 9.22 13.68
N THR A 202 8.22 8.61 14.67
CA THR A 202 6.80 8.82 14.97
C THR A 202 6.62 9.20 16.43
N THR A 203 5.64 10.06 16.75
CA THR A 203 5.33 10.43 18.13
C THR A 203 4.92 9.21 18.96
N THR A 204 5.29 9.23 20.24
CA THR A 204 4.94 8.18 21.20
C THR A 204 3.43 8.03 21.39
N THR A 205 2.66 9.11 21.20
CA THR A 205 1.20 9.10 21.27
C THR A 205 0.54 8.38 20.09
N ASN A 206 1.13 8.42 18.89
CA ASN A 206 0.51 7.87 17.68
C ASN A 206 1.13 6.55 17.19
N ILE A 207 2.32 6.16 17.67
CA ILE A 207 3.02 4.96 17.19
C ILE A 207 2.16 3.69 17.25
N SER A 208 1.40 3.48 18.33
CA SER A 208 0.55 2.28 18.47
C SER A 208 -0.54 2.24 17.40
N MET A 209 -1.15 3.39 17.08
CA MET A 209 -2.16 3.49 16.03
C MET A 209 -1.54 3.20 14.66
N VAL A 210 -0.38 3.81 14.36
CA VAL A 210 0.36 3.60 13.11
C VAL A 210 0.69 2.12 12.93
N LEU A 211 1.26 1.46 13.93
CA LEU A 211 1.61 0.04 13.85
C LEU A 211 0.38 -0.84 13.60
N ASN A 212 -0.77 -0.55 14.24
CA ASN A 212 -2.00 -1.29 14.02
C ASN A 212 -2.55 -1.09 12.60
N ARG A 213 -2.47 0.13 12.06
CA ARG A 213 -2.90 0.44 10.70
C ARG A 213 -2.01 -0.24 9.66
N LEU A 214 -0.69 -0.21 9.83
CA LEU A 214 0.24 -0.90 8.94
C LEU A 214 0.05 -2.41 8.97
N LYS A 215 -0.14 -3.01 10.16
CA LYS A 215 -0.54 -4.43 10.26
C LYS A 215 -1.80 -4.69 9.45
N SER A 216 -2.85 -3.88 9.59
CA SER A 216 -4.09 -4.07 8.83
C SER A 216 -3.91 -3.97 7.30
N ILE A 217 -2.95 -3.18 6.81
CA ILE A 217 -2.71 -3.00 5.37
C ILE A 217 -1.89 -4.15 4.81
N PHE A 218 -0.84 -4.55 5.53
CA PHE A 218 0.11 -5.55 5.06
C PHE A 218 -0.23 -6.98 5.48
N ASP A 219 -1.19 -7.15 6.40
CA ASP A 219 -1.74 -8.42 6.85
C ASP A 219 -3.15 -8.64 6.32
N GLY A 220 -3.59 -7.84 5.34
CA GLY A 220 -4.84 -8.11 4.64
C GLY A 220 -4.81 -9.48 3.95
N ASP A 221 -6.00 -10.00 3.65
CA ASP A 221 -6.13 -11.14 2.75
C ASP A 221 -5.45 -10.89 1.39
N ALA A 222 -5.23 -11.94 0.60
CA ALA A 222 -4.50 -11.83 -0.67
C ALA A 222 -5.15 -10.85 -1.68
N GLN A 223 -6.44 -10.53 -1.52
CA GLN A 223 -7.16 -9.59 -2.40
C GLN A 223 -7.06 -8.13 -1.92
N SER A 224 -6.88 -7.91 -0.62
CA SER A 224 -6.84 -6.60 0.01
C SER A 224 -5.44 -6.08 0.32
N ASN A 225 -4.44 -6.95 0.30
CA ASN A 225 -3.05 -6.58 0.52
C ASN A 225 -2.50 -5.76 -0.66
N ARG A 226 -1.87 -4.63 -0.37
CA ARG A 226 -1.27 -3.72 -1.35
C ARG A 226 0.24 -3.66 -1.10
N PRO A 227 1.05 -4.61 -1.62
CA PRO A 227 2.50 -4.58 -1.46
C PRO A 227 3.14 -3.29 -2.01
N TYR A 228 2.46 -2.65 -2.96
CA TYR A 228 2.87 -1.40 -3.61
C TYR A 228 2.41 -0.13 -2.88
N GLN A 229 1.76 -0.24 -1.70
CA GLN A 229 1.21 0.91 -0.98
C GLN A 229 2.26 2.03 -0.78
N MET A 230 3.50 1.68 -0.40
CA MET A 230 4.55 2.69 -0.21
C MET A 230 5.13 3.22 -1.51
N ALA A 231 5.17 2.40 -2.55
CA ALA A 231 5.67 2.82 -3.85
C ALA A 231 4.82 3.96 -4.44
N ALA A 232 3.53 4.01 -4.13
CA ALA A 232 2.63 5.07 -4.58
C ALA A 232 3.02 6.49 -4.14
N PHE A 233 3.86 6.63 -3.10
CA PHE A 233 4.36 7.92 -2.59
C PHE A 233 5.72 8.31 -3.19
N LEU A 234 6.19 7.54 -4.16
CA LEU A 234 7.42 7.79 -4.88
C LEU A 234 7.10 8.30 -6.28
N LYS A 235 7.90 9.27 -6.74
CA LYS A 235 7.77 9.88 -8.05
C LYS A 235 7.80 8.84 -9.17
N GLY A 236 6.92 9.01 -10.15
CA GLY A 236 6.79 8.11 -11.30
C GLY A 236 5.98 6.84 -11.04
N ALA A 237 5.65 6.49 -9.79
CA ALA A 237 4.79 5.35 -9.51
C ALA A 237 3.33 5.67 -9.84
N THR A 238 2.69 4.83 -10.65
CA THR A 238 1.29 4.99 -11.07
C THR A 238 0.56 3.66 -11.01
N PRO A 239 -0.78 3.65 -10.86
CA PRO A 239 -1.56 2.43 -11.04
C PRO A 239 -1.22 1.70 -12.35
N GLU A 240 -1.09 2.46 -13.44
CA GLU A 240 -0.91 1.96 -14.81
C GLU A 240 0.42 1.22 -14.98
N ASN A 241 1.49 1.67 -14.32
CA ASN A 241 2.80 1.02 -14.38
C ASN A 241 3.04 0.00 -13.26
N GLY A 242 2.01 -0.35 -12.47
CA GLY A 242 2.17 -1.30 -11.37
C GLY A 242 2.80 -0.68 -10.11
N TYR A 243 2.79 0.65 -10.01
CA TYR A 243 3.49 1.45 -9.01
C TYR A 243 5.00 1.18 -9.00
N ASN A 244 5.60 1.07 -10.18
CA ASN A 244 7.06 1.03 -10.30
C ASN A 244 7.58 2.47 -10.46
N PRO A 245 8.23 3.06 -9.43
CA PRO A 245 8.68 4.45 -9.45
C PRO A 245 9.91 4.65 -10.33
N GLU A 246 10.21 5.92 -10.60
CA GLU A 246 11.48 6.36 -11.17
C GLU A 246 12.63 6.15 -10.16
N LYS A 247 13.84 5.95 -10.69
CA LYS A 247 15.08 5.94 -9.90
C LYS A 247 15.99 7.12 -10.27
N PRO A 248 16.70 7.75 -9.31
CA PRO A 248 16.62 7.50 -7.87
C PRO A 248 15.21 7.79 -7.31
N TYR A 249 14.82 7.11 -6.22
CA TYR A 249 13.52 7.30 -5.62
C TYR A 249 13.38 8.74 -5.12
N THR A 250 12.22 9.36 -5.36
CA THR A 250 11.95 10.72 -4.90
C THR A 250 10.60 10.79 -4.21
N VAL A 251 10.56 11.37 -3.01
CA VAL A 251 9.33 11.77 -2.34
C VAL A 251 9.12 13.26 -2.62
N GLU A 252 7.92 13.61 -3.08
CA GLU A 252 7.54 15.00 -3.39
C GLU A 252 6.57 15.51 -2.30
N ILE A 253 6.96 16.62 -1.64
CA ILE A 253 6.26 17.17 -0.48
C ILE A 253 5.86 18.62 -0.77
N ILE A 254 4.64 18.99 -0.38
CA ILE A 254 4.12 20.35 -0.47
C ILE A 254 3.46 20.74 0.86
N VAL A 255 3.57 22.01 1.25
CA VAL A 255 2.84 22.58 2.39
C VAL A 255 1.33 22.46 2.16
N ASP A 256 0.59 22.03 3.18
CA ASP A 256 -0.87 21.91 3.08
C ASP A 256 -1.51 23.31 2.92
N LYS A 257 -2.22 23.51 1.80
CA LYS A 257 -2.97 24.75 1.55
C LYS A 257 -4.21 24.88 2.45
N GLY A 258 -4.80 23.75 2.84
CA GLY A 258 -6.05 23.71 3.61
C GLY A 258 -5.85 23.75 5.13
N ARG A 259 -4.61 23.54 5.61
CA ARG A 259 -4.28 23.47 7.05
C ARG A 259 -3.01 24.26 7.34
N LYS A 260 -3.17 25.40 8.01
CA LYS A 260 -2.04 26.23 8.47
C LYS A 260 -1.31 25.55 9.62
N TYR A 261 -0.10 26.00 9.90
CA TYR A 261 0.65 25.53 11.07
C TYR A 261 -0.07 25.94 12.35
N GLU A 262 -0.06 25.06 13.35
CA GLU A 262 -0.77 25.28 14.60
C GLU A 262 0.08 24.92 15.83
N ASN A 263 -0.22 25.57 16.95
CA ASN A 263 0.43 25.24 18.21
C ASN A 263 -0.09 23.90 18.71
N TYR A 264 0.83 22.99 19.06
CA TYR A 264 0.51 21.67 19.57
C TYR A 264 0.88 21.55 21.04
N ASN A 265 -0.13 21.74 21.89
CA ASN A 265 0.03 21.86 23.34
C ASN A 265 0.66 20.62 23.99
N THR A 266 0.38 19.41 23.47
CA THR A 266 0.88 18.15 24.03
C THR A 266 2.41 18.10 24.08
N TYR A 267 3.08 18.66 23.07
CA TYR A 267 4.55 18.67 22.98
C TYR A 267 5.12 20.11 22.94
N GLN A 268 4.29 21.12 23.21
CA GLN A 268 4.66 22.53 23.26
C GLN A 268 5.45 22.99 22.03
N THR A 269 5.06 22.52 20.85
CA THR A 269 5.77 22.73 19.59
C THR A 269 4.79 23.12 18.48
N THR A 270 5.30 23.47 17.31
CA THR A 270 4.45 23.76 16.14
C THR A 270 4.19 22.46 15.37
N LEU A 271 2.92 22.22 15.04
CA LEU A 271 2.52 21.18 14.12
C LEU A 271 2.51 21.74 12.69
N ILE A 272 3.28 21.10 11.83
CA ILE A 272 3.45 21.47 10.43
C ILE A 272 2.64 20.49 9.59
N HIS A 273 1.66 20.98 8.85
CA HIS A 273 0.82 20.16 7.97
C HIS A 273 1.36 20.18 6.54
N LEU A 274 1.66 18.99 6.04
CA LEU A 274 2.24 18.76 4.73
C LEU A 274 1.38 17.77 3.95
N MET A 275 1.62 17.70 2.66
CA MET A 275 1.03 16.72 1.76
C MET A 275 2.14 16.00 1.00
N VAL A 276 2.05 14.68 0.93
CA VAL A 276 2.91 13.85 0.08
C VAL A 276 2.18 13.63 -1.23
N LEU A 277 2.81 13.95 -2.36
CA LEU A 277 2.20 13.73 -3.66
C LEU A 277 2.14 12.24 -3.98
N THR A 278 1.06 11.83 -4.65
CA THR A 278 0.86 10.44 -5.06
C THR A 278 -0.03 10.37 -6.28
N LYS A 279 0.15 9.36 -7.13
CA LYS A 279 -0.81 9.02 -8.20
C LYS A 279 -1.79 7.93 -7.78
N GLY A 280 -1.67 7.43 -6.55
CA GLY A 280 -2.52 6.38 -5.99
C GLY A 280 -3.85 6.88 -5.43
N ASP A 281 -4.23 8.13 -5.65
CA ASP A 281 -5.48 8.72 -5.16
C ASP A 281 -5.98 9.81 -6.12
N ASP A 282 -7.29 10.06 -6.15
CA ASP A 282 -7.89 11.11 -7.00
C ASP A 282 -7.47 12.53 -6.59
N GLY A 283 -7.21 12.75 -5.29
CA GLY A 283 -6.71 14.02 -4.79
C GLY A 283 -5.25 14.31 -5.17
N GLY A 284 -4.52 13.30 -5.66
CA GLY A 284 -3.13 13.43 -6.09
C GLY A 284 -2.12 13.66 -4.95
N LYS A 285 -2.58 13.65 -3.70
CA LYS A 285 -1.78 13.96 -2.51
C LYS A 285 -2.43 13.45 -1.24
N ARG A 286 -1.63 13.15 -0.21
CA ARG A 286 -2.07 12.61 1.08
C ARG A 286 -1.48 13.40 2.23
N HIS A 287 -2.30 13.69 3.24
CA HIS A 287 -1.92 14.47 4.41
C HIS A 287 -0.93 13.73 5.31
N ILE A 288 0.03 14.48 5.85
CA ILE A 288 0.94 14.10 6.92
C ILE A 288 1.22 15.33 7.78
N SER A 289 1.44 15.16 9.09
CA SER A 289 1.89 16.24 9.96
C SER A 289 3.16 15.87 10.70
N VAL A 290 4.07 16.84 10.80
CA VAL A 290 5.35 16.71 11.47
C VAL A 290 5.50 17.77 12.54
N MET A 291 6.34 17.49 13.53
CA MET A 291 6.65 18.42 14.60
C MET A 291 8.12 18.30 14.99
N GLN A 292 8.68 19.39 15.49
CA GLN A 292 10.05 19.40 15.96
C GLN A 292 10.16 18.88 17.40
N THR A 293 11.22 18.15 17.66
CA THR A 293 11.53 17.52 18.94
C THR A 293 12.26 18.44 19.92
N GLN A 294 12.04 18.27 21.24
CA GLN A 294 12.62 19.15 22.27
C GLN A 294 13.76 18.54 23.12
N LYS A 295 13.82 17.23 23.43
CA LYS A 295 14.82 16.59 24.35
C LYS A 295 15.05 15.06 24.13
N PRO A 296 16.15 14.46 24.65
CA PRO A 296 16.49 13.01 24.54
C PRO A 296 15.47 12.05 25.18
N GLY A 297 15.28 10.86 24.59
CA GLY A 297 14.44 9.77 25.11
C GLY A 297 12.91 10.01 25.01
N GLN A 298 12.52 11.22 24.61
CA GLN A 298 11.30 11.50 23.85
C GLN A 298 11.74 11.71 22.40
N PRO A 299 10.87 12.06 21.43
CA PRO A 299 11.35 12.47 20.13
C PRO A 299 12.57 13.40 20.29
N GLY A 300 13.68 13.08 19.59
CA GLY A 300 14.96 13.80 19.64
C GLY A 300 16.07 13.15 20.49
N GLU A 301 16.55 11.94 20.19
CA GLU A 301 17.93 11.56 20.58
C GLU A 301 18.91 12.31 19.66
N ASP A 302 19.75 13.13 20.31
CA ASP A 302 20.81 14.03 19.83
C ASP A 302 20.50 14.89 18.60
N GLY A 303 19.57 15.83 18.77
CA GLY A 303 19.31 16.89 17.80
C GLY A 303 17.85 17.28 17.70
N THR A 304 17.59 18.50 17.22
CA THR A 304 16.28 19.08 16.94
C THR A 304 15.68 18.45 15.67
N TYR A 305 15.42 17.15 15.71
CA TYR A 305 14.81 16.41 14.62
C TYR A 305 13.35 16.84 14.41
N TYR A 306 12.85 16.64 13.19
CA TYR A 306 11.44 16.53 12.92
C TYR A 306 11.02 15.06 13.01
N ILE A 307 9.83 14.83 13.52
CA ILE A 307 9.18 13.52 13.51
C ILE A 307 7.73 13.65 13.11
N VAL A 308 7.11 12.54 12.72
CA VAL A 308 5.72 12.48 12.29
C VAL A 308 4.79 12.38 13.49
N ASN A 309 3.82 13.30 13.57
CA ASN A 309 2.73 13.23 14.52
C ASN A 309 1.54 12.45 13.93
N GLN A 310 1.09 12.76 12.72
CA GLN A 310 0.01 12.04 12.03
C GLN A 310 0.42 11.65 10.62
N SER A 311 0.06 10.45 10.21
CA SER A 311 0.37 9.88 8.88
C SER A 311 -0.81 9.13 8.29
N ASP A 312 -2.04 9.54 8.63
CA ASP A 312 -3.28 8.90 8.18
C ASP A 312 -3.33 8.76 6.67
N GLY A 313 -2.92 9.80 5.95
CA GLY A 313 -2.87 9.78 4.50
C GLY A 313 -2.00 8.68 3.89
N LEU A 314 -0.91 8.27 4.58
CA LEU A 314 0.02 7.26 4.05
C LEU A 314 -0.48 5.83 4.22
N HIS A 315 -1.37 5.61 5.20
CA HIS A 315 -1.94 4.30 5.50
C HIS A 315 -3.42 4.18 5.05
N LEU A 316 -3.94 5.16 4.31
CA LEU A 316 -5.15 5.00 3.51
C LEU A 316 -4.85 4.24 2.22
N ARG A 317 -5.68 3.26 1.88
CA ARG A 317 -5.50 2.44 0.67
C ARG A 317 -5.35 3.32 -0.57
N VAL A 318 -4.31 3.03 -1.35
CA VAL A 318 -4.13 3.59 -2.69
C VAL A 318 -4.98 2.82 -3.70
N LYS A 319 -5.22 3.39 -4.88
CA LYS A 319 -5.90 2.75 -6.00
C LYS A 319 -5.26 1.40 -6.34
N ASP A 320 -6.06 0.49 -6.90
CA ASP A 320 -5.54 -0.76 -7.44
C ASP A 320 -4.55 -0.49 -8.57
N LYS A 321 -3.45 -1.23 -8.56
CA LYS A 321 -2.58 -1.30 -9.73
C LYS A 321 -3.35 -1.87 -10.92
N ALA A 322 -2.99 -1.49 -12.14
CA ALA A 322 -3.51 -2.12 -13.33
C ALA A 322 -3.29 -3.64 -13.28
N PHE A 323 -4.31 -4.42 -13.68
CA PHE A 323 -4.30 -5.88 -13.56
C PHE A 323 -3.05 -6.51 -14.20
N LYS A 324 -2.70 -6.05 -15.41
CA LYS A 324 -1.56 -6.55 -16.19
C LYS A 324 -0.20 -5.96 -15.81
N ALA A 325 -0.16 -4.93 -14.96
CA ALA A 325 1.09 -4.27 -14.58
C ALA A 325 1.66 -4.92 -13.31
N PRO A 326 2.80 -5.62 -13.37
CA PRO A 326 3.40 -6.22 -12.18
C PRO A 326 4.02 -5.14 -11.28
N PHE A 327 3.99 -5.35 -9.98
CA PHE A 327 4.80 -4.58 -9.03
C PHE A 327 6.11 -5.33 -8.81
N ASN A 328 7.25 -4.67 -9.05
CA ASN A 328 8.56 -5.32 -9.03
C ASN A 328 9.28 -5.22 -7.67
N GLY A 329 8.59 -4.69 -6.65
CA GLY A 329 9.18 -4.42 -5.34
C GLY A 329 9.97 -3.10 -5.29
N LEU A 330 10.33 -2.70 -4.08
CA LEU A 330 11.24 -1.58 -3.81
C LEU A 330 12.54 -2.12 -3.22
N ASP A 331 13.68 -1.57 -3.65
CA ASP A 331 15.06 -2.00 -3.27
C ASP A 331 15.28 -2.12 -1.77
#